data_AF-A0A838SV70-F1
#
_entry.id   AF-A0A838SV70-F1
#
_cell.length_a   1.000
_cell.length_b   1.000
_cell.length_c   1.000
_cell.angle_alpha   90.00
_cell.angle_beta   90.00
_cell.angle_gamma   90.00
#
_symmetry.space_group_name_H-M   'P 1'
#
loop_
_entity.id
_entity.type
_entity.pdbx_description
1 polymer ?
#
loop_
_entity_poly.entity_id
_entity_poly.type
_entity_poly.pdbx_seq_one_letter_code
_entity_poly.pdbx_strand_id
1 'polypeptide(L)'
;LGWGSSYGPIRAAVRRARQRGARVARAHLRHLNPFPANTGEVLAGFDRVLVPEMNMGQLRLLLRAEYLVDARGYNQVRGLPFTSQELTDVIMAELAQLGEEVPA
;
A
#
# COMPACT_ATOMS: atom_id res chain seq x y z
N LEU A 1 -0.46 -2.36 -0.68
CA LEU A 1 -1.50 -3.39 -0.44
C LEU A 1 -2.75 -2.71 0.09
N GLY A 2 -3.95 -3.16 -0.27
CA GLY A 2 -5.20 -2.61 0.29
C GLY A 2 -6.34 -3.63 0.34
N TRP A 3 -7.48 -3.20 0.87
CA TRP A 3 -8.71 -3.98 1.03
C TRP A 3 -9.95 -3.07 0.90
N GLY A 4 -11.04 -3.60 0.34
CA GLY A 4 -12.32 -2.90 0.28
C GLY A 4 -12.27 -1.59 -0.53
N SER A 5 -12.88 -0.54 0.02
CA SER A 5 -13.10 0.74 -0.67
C SER A 5 -11.82 1.51 -1.05
N SER A 6 -10.65 1.14 -0.50
CA SER A 6 -9.37 1.73 -0.94
C SER A 6 -8.90 1.25 -2.32
N TYR A 7 -9.59 0.29 -2.95
CA TYR A 7 -9.24 -0.24 -4.27
C TYR A 7 -9.04 0.83 -5.33
N GLY A 8 -10.03 1.72 -5.49
CA GLY A 8 -10.05 2.76 -6.53
C GLY A 8 -8.91 3.76 -6.37
N PRO A 9 -8.81 4.44 -5.20
CA PRO A 9 -7.74 5.39 -4.93
C PRO A 9 -6.33 4.78 -5.09
N ILE A 10 -6.09 3.58 -4.54
CA ILE A 10 -4.78 2.90 -4.66
C ILE A 10 -4.47 2.58 -6.13
N ARG A 11 -5.45 2.06 -6.90
CA ARG A 11 -5.26 1.75 -8.33
C ARG A 11 -4.85 2.99 -9.12
N ALA A 12 -5.55 4.11 -8.90
CA ALA A 12 -5.28 5.35 -9.60
C ALA A 12 -3.92 5.96 -9.20
N ALA A 13 -3.57 5.92 -7.93
CA ALA A 13 -2.29 6.42 -7.43
C ALA A 13 -1.09 5.62 -7.94
N VAL A 14 -1.15 4.29 -7.89
CA VAL A 14 -0.10 3.42 -8.44
C VAL A 14 0.08 3.65 -9.94
N ARG A 15 -1.01 3.84 -10.69
CA ARG A 15 -0.92 4.18 -12.12
C ARG A 15 -0.17 5.50 -12.33
N ARG A 16 -0.49 6.54 -11.56
CA ARG A 16 0.18 7.86 -11.64
C ARG A 16 1.66 7.77 -11.24
N ALA A 17 1.99 7.04 -10.17
CA ALA A 17 3.37 6.83 -9.74
C ALA A 17 4.19 6.12 -10.84
N ARG A 18 3.63 5.05 -11.45
CA ARG A 18 4.29 4.36 -12.57
C ARG A 18 4.48 5.23 -13.80
N GLN A 19 3.53 6.13 -14.10
CA GLN A 19 3.67 7.12 -15.18
C GLN A 19 4.84 8.10 -14.93
N ARG A 20 5.25 8.28 -13.67
CA ARG A 20 6.43 9.05 -13.30
C ARG A 20 7.70 8.19 -13.26
N GLY A 21 7.68 6.93 -13.69
CA GLY A 21 8.86 6.05 -13.65
C GLY A 21 9.04 5.25 -12.36
N ALA A 22 8.15 5.36 -11.38
CA ALA A 22 8.28 4.65 -10.10
C ALA A 22 8.09 3.13 -10.24
N ARG A 23 8.97 2.35 -9.60
CA ARG A 23 8.94 0.88 -9.58
C ARG A 23 8.07 0.35 -8.44
N VAL A 24 6.75 0.43 -8.62
CA VAL A 24 5.79 0.03 -7.58
C VAL A 24 4.85 -1.08 -8.06
N ALA A 25 4.52 -2.01 -7.17
CA ALA A 25 3.49 -3.03 -7.37
C ALA A 25 2.19 -2.69 -6.63
N ARG A 26 1.09 -3.33 -7.05
CA ARG A 26 -0.21 -3.21 -6.38
C ARG A 26 -0.84 -4.58 -6.21
N ALA A 27 -1.18 -4.89 -4.97
CA ALA A 27 -2.07 -5.98 -4.62
C ALA A 27 -3.29 -5.45 -3.85
N HIS A 28 -4.40 -6.16 -3.95
CA HIS A 28 -5.63 -5.85 -3.23
C HIS A 28 -6.31 -7.14 -2.79
N LEU A 29 -6.56 -7.27 -1.49
CA LEU A 29 -7.14 -8.46 -0.89
C LEU A 29 -8.64 -8.52 -1.16
N ARG A 30 -9.15 -9.74 -1.41
CA ARG A 30 -10.60 -10.04 -1.56
C ARG A 30 -11.17 -10.89 -0.44
N HIS A 31 -10.33 -11.67 0.25
CA HIS A 31 -10.65 -12.27 1.55
C HIS A 31 -9.57 -11.89 2.57
N LEU A 32 -9.97 -11.60 3.81
CA LEU A 32 -9.05 -11.27 4.92
C LEU A 32 -8.79 -12.46 5.85
N ASN A 33 -9.78 -13.33 6.06
CA ASN A 33 -9.65 -14.46 6.95
C ASN A 33 -10.26 -15.74 6.32
N PRO A 34 -9.43 -16.74 5.98
CA PRO A 34 -7.96 -16.66 5.97
C PRO A 34 -7.48 -15.68 4.88
N PHE A 35 -6.26 -15.15 5.05
CA PHE A 35 -5.57 -14.49 3.94
C PHE A 35 -5.30 -15.49 2.80
N PRO A 36 -5.14 -15.02 1.55
CA PRO A 36 -4.62 -15.87 0.47
C PRO A 36 -3.31 -16.54 0.88
N ALA A 37 -3.17 -17.84 0.60
CA ALA A 37 -2.06 -18.66 1.10
C ALA A 37 -0.66 -18.13 0.74
N ASN A 38 -0.53 -17.44 -0.41
CA ASN A 38 0.73 -16.87 -0.87
C ASN A 38 0.96 -15.41 -0.43
N THR A 39 0.13 -14.86 0.46
CA THR A 39 0.25 -13.45 0.88
C THR A 39 1.61 -13.15 1.49
N GLY A 40 2.07 -13.97 2.44
CA GLY A 40 3.38 -13.77 3.08
C GLY A 40 4.54 -13.81 2.09
N GLU A 41 4.56 -14.82 1.21
CA GLU A 41 5.59 -14.98 0.17
C GLU A 41 5.66 -13.76 -0.76
N VAL A 42 4.51 -13.32 -1.27
CA VAL A 42 4.45 -12.15 -2.16
C VAL A 42 4.93 -10.89 -1.44
N LEU A 43 4.54 -10.68 -0.17
CA LEU A 43 4.92 -9.48 0.57
C LEU A 43 6.39 -9.46 0.98
N ALA A 44 6.98 -10.61 1.26
CA ALA A 44 8.41 -10.73 1.59
C ALA A 44 9.33 -10.36 0.41
N GLY A 45 8.83 -10.39 -0.83
CA GLY A 45 9.57 -9.96 -2.02
C GLY A 45 9.66 -8.45 -2.23
N PHE A 46 9.15 -7.63 -1.30
CA PHE A 46 9.20 -6.16 -1.39
C PHE A 46 9.90 -5.57 -0.17
N ASP A 47 10.78 -4.59 -0.39
CA ASP A 47 11.48 -3.88 0.68
C ASP A 47 10.52 -3.14 1.63
N ARG A 48 9.35 -2.74 1.10
CA ARG A 48 8.33 -2.02 1.85
C ARG A 48 6.93 -2.34 1.37
N VAL A 49 6.01 -2.52 2.31
CA VAL A 49 4.58 -2.72 2.02
C VAL A 49 3.77 -1.54 2.54
N LEU A 50 3.40 -0.61 1.66
CA LEU A 50 2.48 0.48 2.00
C LEU A 50 1.04 -0.03 2.09
N VAL A 51 0.34 0.27 3.19
CA VAL A 51 -1.04 -0.11 3.47
C VAL A 51 -1.89 1.15 3.74
N PRO A 52 -2.55 1.72 2.72
CA PRO A 52 -3.49 2.81 2.92
C PRO A 52 -4.84 2.29 3.41
N GLU A 53 -5.28 2.72 4.58
CA GLU A 53 -6.53 2.28 5.20
C GLU A 53 -7.31 3.41 5.88
N MET A 54 -8.64 3.38 5.76
CA MET A 54 -9.53 4.40 6.32
C MET A 54 -10.02 4.03 7.71
N ASN A 55 -9.08 3.61 8.54
CA ASN A 55 -9.29 3.11 9.90
C ASN A 55 -8.00 3.38 10.71
N MET A 56 -7.76 2.67 11.81
CA MET A 56 -6.62 2.90 12.69
C MET A 56 -5.42 1.96 12.44
N GLY A 57 -5.36 1.26 11.31
CA GLY A 57 -4.22 0.38 10.98
C GLY A 57 -4.49 -1.11 11.25
N GLN A 58 -5.75 -1.53 11.24
CA GLN A 58 -6.15 -2.91 11.53
C GLN A 58 -5.52 -3.90 10.54
N LEU A 59 -5.53 -3.60 9.23
CA LEU A 59 -4.94 -4.50 8.24
C LEU A 59 -3.42 -4.56 8.40
N ARG A 60 -2.77 -3.40 8.55
CA ARG A 60 -1.33 -3.34 8.83
C ARG A 60 -0.95 -4.18 10.06
N LEU A 61 -1.73 -4.11 11.13
CA LEU A 61 -1.48 -4.89 12.36
C LEU A 61 -1.48 -6.39 12.07
N LEU A 62 -2.51 -6.90 11.39
CA LEU A 62 -2.64 -8.31 11.06
C LEU A 62 -1.48 -8.80 10.16
N LEU A 63 -1.12 -8.01 9.14
CA LEU A 63 -0.02 -8.37 8.23
C LEU A 63 1.34 -8.46 8.94
N ARG A 64 1.61 -7.54 9.87
CA ARG A 64 2.86 -7.57 10.66
C ARG A 64 2.86 -8.74 11.64
N ALA A 65 1.72 -9.03 12.26
CA ALA A 65 1.60 -10.14 13.21
C ALA A 65 1.76 -11.50 12.53
N GLU A 66 1.16 -11.69 11.35
CA GLU A 66 1.15 -12.97 10.64
C GLU A 66 2.43 -13.22 9.83
N TYR A 67 2.96 -12.19 9.15
CA TYR A 67 4.02 -12.37 8.14
C TYR A 67 5.33 -11.66 8.47
N LEU A 68 5.40 -10.91 9.57
CA LEU A 68 6.61 -10.17 10.01
C LEU A 68 7.19 -9.20 8.95
N VAL A 69 6.38 -8.79 7.97
CA VAL A 69 6.79 -7.87 6.90
C VAL A 69 6.82 -6.42 7.39
N ASP A 70 7.64 -5.55 6.79
CA ASP A 70 7.61 -4.11 7.09
C ASP A 70 6.42 -3.42 6.41
N ALA A 71 5.23 -3.65 6.99
CA ALA A 71 4.02 -2.97 6.57
C ALA A 71 3.96 -1.56 7.17
N ARG A 72 3.97 -0.54 6.30
CA ARG A 72 3.83 0.89 6.63
C ARG A 72 2.38 1.30 6.43
N GLY A 73 1.79 1.95 7.44
CA GLY A 73 0.39 2.38 7.40
C GLY A 73 0.28 3.83 6.93
N TYR A 74 -0.66 4.10 6.04
CA TYR A 74 -1.16 5.45 5.80
C TYR A 74 -2.64 5.49 6.19
N ASN A 75 -2.91 5.97 7.39
CA ASN A 75 -4.20 5.81 8.06
C ASN A 75 -4.94 7.15 8.10
N GLN A 76 -6.20 7.19 7.65
CA GLN A 76 -7.03 8.39 7.66
C GLN A 76 -8.44 8.08 8.16
N VAL A 77 -8.88 8.76 9.22
CA VAL A 77 -10.23 8.59 9.80
C VAL A 77 -10.97 9.91 9.76
N ARG A 78 -11.37 10.33 8.55
CA ARG A 78 -12.02 11.63 8.29
C ARG A 78 -13.35 11.54 7.55
N GLY A 79 -13.91 10.34 7.42
CA GLY A 79 -15.17 10.10 6.71
C GLY A 79 -15.13 10.33 5.19
N LEU A 80 -13.95 10.62 4.62
CA LEU A 80 -13.75 10.86 3.20
C LEU A 80 -12.76 9.84 2.61
N PRO A 81 -13.00 9.35 1.38
CA PRO A 81 -12.04 8.53 0.66
C PRO A 81 -10.69 9.21 0.47
N PHE A 82 -9.65 8.40 0.31
CA PHE A 82 -8.36 8.89 -0.18
C PHE A 82 -8.50 9.51 -1.57
N THR A 83 -7.81 10.61 -1.81
CA THR A 83 -7.66 11.09 -3.18
C THR A 83 -6.53 10.33 -3.88
N SER A 84 -6.61 10.22 -5.21
CA SER A 84 -5.52 9.60 -5.97
C SER A 84 -4.22 10.40 -5.88
N GLN A 85 -4.32 11.74 -5.75
CA GLN A 85 -3.16 12.62 -5.64
C GLN A 85 -2.45 12.40 -4.31
N GLU A 86 -3.19 12.45 -3.21
CA GLU A 86 -2.68 12.17 -1.85
C GLU A 86 -1.91 10.84 -1.79
N LEU A 87 -2.50 9.74 -2.28
CA LEU A 87 -1.81 8.46 -2.27
C LEU A 87 -0.61 8.41 -3.23
N THR A 88 -0.63 9.17 -4.32
CA THR A 88 0.54 9.28 -5.19
C THR A 88 1.68 9.95 -4.44
N ASP A 89 1.41 11.04 -3.73
CA ASP A 89 2.42 11.79 -2.98
C ASP A 89 2.98 10.95 -1.83
N VAL A 90 2.14 10.19 -1.13
CA VAL A 90 2.58 9.22 -0.12
C VAL A 90 3.49 8.16 -0.74
N ILE A 91 3.12 7.56 -1.87
CA ILE A 91 3.96 6.56 -2.55
C ILE A 91 5.33 7.14 -2.90
N MET A 92 5.38 8.36 -3.44
CA MET A 92 6.63 9.00 -3.82
C MET A 92 7.50 9.33 -2.58
N ALA A 93 6.88 9.78 -1.49
CA ALA A 93 7.59 10.04 -0.24
C ALA A 93 8.19 8.76 0.36
N GLU A 94 7.48 7.64 0.31
CA GLU A 94 7.98 6.35 0.77
C GLU A 94 9.16 5.85 -0.09
N LEU A 95 9.12 6.05 -1.41
CA LEU A 95 10.23 5.72 -2.31
C LEU A 95 11.47 6.59 -2.06
N ALA A 96 11.27 7.89 -1.84
CA ALA A 96 12.37 8.80 -1.51
C ALA A 96 13.09 8.37 -0.22
N GLN A 97 12.37 7.85 0.78
CA GLN A 97 12.96 7.29 2.00
C GLN A 97 13.75 6.00 1.77
N LEU A 98 13.48 5.25 0.70
CA LEU A 98 14.25 4.06 0.31
C LEU A 98 15.50 4.40 -0.52
N GLY A 99 15.72 5.69 -0.84
CA GLY A 99 16.82 6.13 -1.69
C GLY A 99 16.61 5.80 -3.18
N GLU A 100 15.39 5.45 -3.58
CA GLU A 100 15.08 5.26 -5.00
C GLU A 100 14.84 6.62 -5.67
N GLU A 101 15.79 7.05 -6.51
CA GLU A 101 15.57 8.15 -7.43
C GLU A 101 14.62 7.71 -8.54
N VAL A 102 13.46 8.36 -8.60
CA VAL A 102 12.49 8.14 -9.66
C VAL A 102 12.99 8.89 -10.92
N PRO A 103 13.24 8.19 -12.04
CA PRO A 103 13.71 8.84 -13.26
C PRO A 103 12.69 9.88 -13.73
N ALA A 104 13.18 11.07 -14.07
CA ALA A 104 12.39 12.22 -14.50
C ALA A 104 11.57 11.96 -15.77
#